data_AF-A0A9K3GQD5-F1
#
_entry.id   AF-A0A9K3GQD5-F1
#
_cell.length_a   1.000
_cell.length_b   1.000
_cell.length_c   1.000
_cell.angle_alpha   90.00
_cell.angle_beta   90.00
_cell.angle_gamma   90.00
#
_symmetry.space_group_name_H-M   'P 1'
#
loop_
_entity.id
_entity.type
_entity.pdbx_description
1 polymer ?
#
loop_
_entity_poly.entity_id
_entity_poly.type
_entity_poly.pdbx_seq_one_letter_code
_entity_poly.pdbx_strand_id
1 'polypeptide(L)'
;IFFVPQHTYVVHGGSLRAQICYPIPEATVHNTPAYVFKSVLGLCHLDYLLERFTLDSQEPWAEILSGGEKQRLGLARLLFHSP
;
A
#
# COMPACT_ATOMS: atom_id res chain seq x y z
N ILE A 1 -3.09 22.61 3.49
CA ILE A 1 -1.98 22.25 4.41
C ILE A 1 -1.98 20.73 4.51
N PHE A 2 -1.03 20.03 3.88
CA PHE A 2 -0.94 18.57 3.95
C PHE A 2 -0.01 18.20 5.11
N PHE A 3 -0.54 17.52 6.12
CA PHE A 3 0.24 16.99 7.24
C PHE A 3 0.55 15.52 6.95
N VAL A 4 1.83 15.19 6.79
CA VAL A 4 2.29 13.79 6.74
C VAL A 4 2.64 13.37 8.16
N PRO A 5 1.96 12.37 8.75
CA PRO A 5 2.23 11.94 10.12
C PRO A 5 3.63 11.31 10.24
N GLN A 6 4.30 11.52 11.38
CA GLN A 6 5.67 11.02 11.64
C GLN A 6 5.81 9.49 11.62
N HIS A 7 4.73 8.74 11.85
CA HIS A 7 4.72 7.28 11.72
C HIS A 7 3.56 6.83 10.82
N THR A 8 3.88 6.22 9.67
CA THR A 8 2.87 5.59 8.83
C THR A 8 2.42 4.28 9.48
N TYR A 9 1.14 4.19 9.81
CA TYR A 9 0.53 2.97 10.33
C TYR A 9 0.54 1.87 9.27
N VAL A 10 1.03 0.69 9.62
CA VAL A 10 0.97 -0.51 8.77
C VAL A 10 -0.12 -1.41 9.32
N VAL A 11 -0.98 -1.97 8.46
CA VAL A 11 -2.03 -2.90 8.89
C VAL A 11 -1.37 -4.19 9.31
N HIS A 12 -1.46 -4.56 10.59
CA HIS A 12 -0.92 -5.82 11.09
C HIS A 12 -1.70 -7.00 10.49
N GLY A 13 -1.02 -7.90 9.77
CA GLY A 13 -1.62 -9.10 9.16
C GLY A 13 -2.43 -8.86 7.88
N GLY A 14 -2.35 -7.67 7.28
CA GLY A 14 -3.01 -7.37 6.00
C GLY A 14 -2.17 -7.74 4.77
N SER A 15 -2.82 -8.10 3.68
CA SER A 15 -2.18 -8.26 2.36
C SER A 15 -1.56 -6.95 1.85
N LEU A 16 -0.68 -6.99 0.84
CA LEU A 16 -0.18 -5.77 0.19
C LEU A 16 -1.33 -4.91 -0.36
N ARG A 17 -2.39 -5.55 -0.87
CA ARG A 17 -3.63 -4.89 -1.29
C ARG A 17 -4.30 -4.20 -0.11
N ALA A 18 -4.50 -4.90 1.00
CA ALA A 18 -5.07 -4.31 2.22
C ALA A 18 -4.25 -3.13 2.74
N GLN A 19 -2.93 -3.13 2.57
CA GLN A 19 -2.11 -1.97 2.91
C GLN A 19 -2.44 -0.75 2.06
N ILE A 20 -2.62 -0.89 0.75
CA ILE A 20 -2.90 0.23 -0.17
C ILE A 20 -4.34 0.71 -0.01
N CYS A 21 -5.27 -0.22 0.21
CA CYS A 21 -6.70 0.06 0.34
C CYS A 21 -7.11 0.57 1.72
N TYR A 22 -6.21 0.67 2.70
CA TYR A 22 -6.60 1.17 4.02
C TYR A 22 -7.08 2.63 3.92
N PRO A 23 -8.25 3.00 4.48
CA PRO A 23 -8.98 2.30 5.55
C PRO A 23 -10.16 1.41 5.11
N ILE A 24 -10.43 1.23 3.82
CA ILE A 24 -11.56 0.40 3.38
C ILE A 24 -11.21 -1.11 3.43
N PRO A 25 -12.21 -1.98 3.68
CA PRO A 25 -11.98 -3.42 3.66
C PRO A 25 -11.51 -3.90 2.28
N GLU A 26 -10.57 -4.83 2.26
CA GLU A 26 -10.06 -5.43 1.01
C GLU A 26 -11.19 -6.03 0.14
N ALA A 27 -12.24 -6.57 0.77
CA ALA A 27 -13.41 -7.11 0.08
C ALA A 27 -14.11 -6.11 -0.85
N THR A 28 -14.12 -4.82 -0.47
CA THR A 28 -14.73 -3.74 -1.26
C THR A 28 -13.98 -3.47 -2.56
N VAL A 29 -12.70 -3.83 -2.60
CA VAL A 29 -11.76 -3.51 -3.68
C VAL A 29 -11.29 -4.75 -4.43
N HIS A 30 -11.85 -5.92 -4.13
CA HIS A 30 -11.54 -7.16 -4.85
C HIS A 30 -11.84 -7.09 -6.36
N ASN A 31 -12.86 -6.29 -6.74
CA ASN A 31 -13.22 -6.03 -8.14
C ASN A 31 -12.28 -5.02 -8.83
N THR A 32 -11.37 -4.38 -8.09
CA THR A 32 -10.43 -3.42 -8.66
C THR A 32 -9.36 -4.17 -9.43
N PRO A 33 -9.14 -3.85 -10.71
CA PRO A 33 -8.21 -4.60 -11.52
C PRO A 33 -6.77 -4.43 -11.02
N ALA A 34 -6.00 -5.52 -11.06
CA ALA A 34 -4.64 -5.58 -10.51
C ALA A 34 -3.68 -4.52 -11.08
N TYR A 35 -3.90 -4.06 -12.31
CA TYR A 35 -3.08 -3.02 -12.93
C TYR A 35 -3.16 -1.67 -12.19
N VAL A 36 -4.26 -1.38 -11.50
CA VAL A 36 -4.41 -0.14 -10.71
C VAL A 36 -3.42 -0.14 -9.56
N PHE A 37 -3.37 -1.24 -8.80
CA PHE A 37 -2.41 -1.41 -7.71
C PHE A 37 -0.96 -1.33 -8.22
N LYS A 38 -0.69 -1.98 -9.36
CA LYS A 38 0.63 -1.91 -10.00
C LYS A 38 1.02 -0.49 -10.40
N SER A 39 0.08 0.27 -10.94
CA SER A 39 0.30 1.67 -11.34
C SER A 39 0.57 2.56 -10.13
N VAL A 40 -0.23 2.43 -9.07
CA VAL A 40 -0.07 3.18 -7.81
C VAL A 40 1.29 2.87 -7.16
N LEU A 41 1.66 1.59 -7.06
CA LEU A 41 2.96 1.19 -6.53
C LEU A 41 4.13 1.72 -7.38
N GLY A 42 3.99 1.72 -8.71
CA GLY A 42 4.97 2.31 -9.61
C GLY A 42 5.16 3.81 -9.42
N LEU A 43 4.06 4.57 -9.24
CA LEU A 43 4.11 6.00 -8.95
C LEU A 43 4.82 6.31 -7.62
N CYS A 44 4.77 5.37 -6.67
CA CYS A 44 5.44 5.50 -5.38
C CYS A 44 6.83 4.84 -5.33
N HIS A 45 7.37 4.36 -6.46
CA HIS A 45 8.64 3.62 -6.52
C HIS A 45 8.68 2.42 -5.54
N LEU A 46 7.56 1.69 -5.46
CA LEU A 46 7.36 0.48 -4.67
C LEU A 46 7.06 -0.74 -5.57
N ASP A 47 7.30 -0.62 -6.88
CA ASP A 47 7.13 -1.65 -7.89
C ASP A 47 7.97 -2.91 -7.63
N TYR A 48 9.16 -2.76 -7.02
CA TYR A 48 10.00 -3.89 -6.60
C TYR A 48 9.28 -4.85 -5.63
N LEU A 49 8.26 -4.38 -4.89
CA LEU A 49 7.46 -5.24 -4.02
C LEU A 49 6.67 -6.28 -4.82
N LEU A 50 6.26 -5.94 -6.06
CA LEU A 50 5.54 -6.86 -6.94
C LEU A 50 6.44 -7.89 -7.63
N GLU A 51 7.76 -7.67 -7.60
CA GLU A 51 8.74 -8.66 -8.07
C GLU A 51 9.01 -9.74 -7.01
N ARG A 52 8.88 -9.37 -5.72
CA ARG A 52 9.15 -10.26 -4.58
C ARG A 52 7.89 -10.89 -3.97
N PHE A 53 6.77 -10.18 -4.02
CA PHE A 53 5.53 -10.55 -3.35
C PHE A 53 4.35 -10.39 -4.30
N THR A 54 3.23 -11.05 -3.98
CA THR A 54 1.97 -10.84 -4.70
C THR A 54 1.13 -9.79 -3.98
N LEU A 55 0.10 -9.24 -4.66
CA LEU A 55 -0.83 -8.29 -4.03
C LEU A 55 -1.55 -8.90 -2.82
N ASP A 56 -1.73 -10.21 -2.83
CA ASP A 56 -2.43 -10.99 -1.80
C ASP A 56 -1.47 -11.52 -0.70
N SER A 57 -0.16 -11.29 -0.82
CA SER A 57 0.84 -11.72 0.17
C SER A 57 0.60 -11.06 1.53
N GLN A 58 0.47 -11.88 2.57
CA GLN A 58 0.36 -11.45 3.96
C GLN A 58 1.73 -11.60 4.62
N GLU A 59 2.40 -10.47 4.80
CA GLU A 59 3.76 -10.44 5.33
C GLU A 59 3.85 -9.41 6.46
N PRO A 60 4.87 -9.46 7.34
CA PRO A 60 5.12 -8.42 8.32
C PRO A 60 5.65 -7.16 7.63
N TRP A 61 4.79 -6.45 6.89
CA TRP A 61 5.11 -5.24 6.13
C TRP A 61 5.75 -4.14 6.99
N ALA A 62 5.48 -4.13 8.30
CA ALA A 62 6.09 -3.20 9.24
C ALA A 62 7.59 -3.46 9.44
N GLU A 63 8.05 -4.69 9.25
CA GLU A 63 9.45 -5.09 9.38
C GLU A 63 10.15 -5.08 8.02
N ILE A 64 9.42 -5.44 6.96
CA ILE A 64 9.94 -5.49 5.59
C ILE A 64 10.19 -4.09 5.02
N LEU A 65 9.26 -3.16 5.27
CA LEU A 65 9.35 -1.80 4.72
C LEU A 65 10.22 -0.92 5.61
N SER A 66 11.18 -0.25 4.99
CA SER A 66 11.94 0.83 5.60
C SER A 66 11.04 2.02 5.97
N GLY A 67 11.54 2.91 6.82
CA GLY A 67 10.80 4.13 7.19
C GLY A 67 10.37 4.99 5.99
N GLY A 68 11.24 5.13 4.98
CA GLY A 68 10.92 5.87 3.76
C GLY A 68 9.91 5.13 2.86
N GLU A 69 9.95 3.80 2.81
CA GLU A 69 8.95 3.01 2.08
C GLU A 69 7.58 3.07 2.74
N LYS A 70 7.53 3.09 4.09
CA LYS A 70 6.30 3.33 4.83
C LYS A 70 5.68 4.69 4.45
N GLN A 71 6.48 5.75 4.36
CA GLN A 71 5.97 7.05 3.89
C GLN A 71 5.43 6.98 2.45
N ARG A 72 6.16 6.32 1.54
CA ARG A 72 5.72 6.10 0.15
C ARG A 72 4.47 5.24 0.04
N LEU A 73 4.29 4.25 0.93
CA LEU A 73 3.07 3.47 1.05
C LEU A 73 1.90 4.35 1.52
N GLY A 74 2.16 5.29 2.43
CA GLY A 74 1.19 6.33 2.80
C GLY A 74 0.76 7.19 1.61
N LEU A 75 1.69 7.55 0.72
CA LEU A 75 1.37 8.23 -0.54
C LEU A 75 0.57 7.34 -1.48
N ALA A 76 0.93 6.06 -1.59
CA ALA A 76 0.20 5.08 -2.39
C ALA A 76 -1.27 4.98 -1.96
N ARG A 77 -1.54 4.97 -0.65
CA ARG A 77 -2.91 5.03 -0.10
C ARG A 77 -3.63 6.28 -0.57
N LEU A 78 -3.01 7.46 -0.44
CA LEU A 78 -3.62 8.72 -0.87
C LEU A 78 -3.93 8.72 -2.37
N LEU A 79 -3.02 8.21 -3.20
CA LEU A 79 -3.21 8.11 -4.65
C LEU A 79 -4.34 7.13 -5.00
N PHE A 80 -4.39 5.98 -4.34
CA PHE A 80 -5.44 4.97 -4.56
C PHE A 80 -6.82 5.49 -4.16
N HIS A 81 -6.89 6.19 -3.03
CA HIS A 81 -8.11 6.79 -2.50
C HIS A 81 -8.45 8.16 -3.09
N SER A 82 -7.68 8.66 -4.08
CA SER A 82 -7.85 9.99 -4.66
C SER A 82 -9.33 10.36 -4.79
N PRO A 83 -9.82 11.39 -4.07
CA PRO A 83 -11.15 11.95 -4.30
C PRO A 83 -11.26 12.62 -5.67
#